data_AF-A0A7C7NZT3-F1
#
_entry.id   AF-A0A7C7NZT3-F1
#
_cell.length_a   1.000
_cell.length_b   1.000
_cell.length_c   1.000
_cell.angle_alpha   90.00
_cell.angle_beta   90.00
_cell.angle_gamma   90.00
#
_symmetry.space_group_name_H-M   'P 1'
#
loop_
_entity.id
_entity.type
_entity.pdbx_description
1 polymer ?
#
loop_
_entity_poly.entity_id
_entity_poly.type
_entity_poly.pdbx_seq_one_letter_code
_entity_poly.pdbx_strand_id
1 'polypeptide(L)'
;MKLLHTTLFLISLVCSVWSSNAQDTIQIPAENAAKLKYGLRIGADAGKLIRSALDDEYKGFEIVGDYRLTKSWYLAGELGTEEKTTTNDYLSVTTSGSYFKAGADYNMYDNWYGMDNMIYAGFRVGASTFSQTRNSYTVYNTNQYWGEQNSSNESVKFGGLSAIWVELQI
;
A
#
# COMPACT_ATOMS: atom_id res chain seq x y z
N MET A 1 18.58 -21.59 22.13
CA MET A 1 17.27 -21.52 22.84
C MET A 1 16.49 -20.25 22.53
N LYS A 2 17.05 -19.03 22.59
CA LYS A 2 16.29 -17.78 22.33
C LYS A 2 15.61 -17.72 20.95
N LEU A 3 16.33 -18.07 19.88
CA LEU A 3 15.79 -18.06 18.50
C LEU A 3 14.55 -18.96 18.32
N LEU A 4 14.55 -20.14 18.95
CA LEU A 4 13.47 -21.13 18.88
C LEU A 4 12.18 -20.60 19.51
N HIS A 5 12.29 -19.88 20.63
CA HIS A 5 11.13 -19.31 21.31
C HIS A 5 10.58 -18.10 20.56
N THR A 6 11.46 -17.31 19.92
CA THR A 6 11.04 -16.18 19.06
C THR A 6 10.31 -16.67 17.82
N THR A 7 10.77 -17.75 17.18
CA THR A 7 10.07 -18.32 16.02
C THR A 7 8.75 -18.98 16.41
N LEU A 8 8.69 -19.71 17.53
CA LEU A 8 7.44 -20.27 18.07
C LEU A 8 6.42 -19.18 18.42
N PHE A 9 6.86 -18.07 19.00
CA PHE A 9 5.99 -16.94 19.32
C PHE A 9 5.40 -16.32 18.05
N LEU A 10 6.22 -16.06 17.03
CA LEU A 10 5.77 -15.52 15.74
C LEU A 10 4.79 -16.46 15.04
N ILE A 11 5.04 -17.78 15.06
CA ILE A 11 4.12 -18.78 14.50
C ILE A 11 2.79 -18.80 15.27
N SER A 12 2.84 -18.73 16.60
CA SER A 12 1.62 -18.71 17.43
C SER A 12 0.77 -17.45 17.21
N LEU A 13 1.41 -16.30 16.98
CA LEU A 13 0.74 -15.04 16.67
C LEU A 13 0.01 -15.15 15.32
N VAL A 14 0.67 -15.71 14.30
CA VAL A 14 0.07 -15.96 12.98
C VAL A 14 -1.11 -16.94 13.05
N CYS A 15 -1.04 -17.99 13.87
CA CYS A 15 -2.14 -18.96 14.00
C CYS A 15 -3.38 -18.39 14.72
N SER A 16 -3.21 -17.45 15.65
CA SER A 16 -4.34 -16.88 16.42
C SER A 16 -5.30 -16.02 15.58
N VAL A 17 -4.84 -15.48 14.45
CA VAL A 17 -5.65 -14.63 13.55
C VAL A 17 -6.66 -15.46 12.73
N TRP A 18 -6.47 -16.77 12.64
CA TRP A 18 -7.30 -17.66 11.79
C TRP A 18 -8.58 -18.14 12.48
N SER A 19 -8.66 -18.00 13.81
CA SER A 19 -9.79 -18.53 14.61
C SER A 19 -10.99 -17.59 14.71
N SER A 20 -10.94 -16.42 14.07
CA SER A 20 -11.99 -15.39 14.13
C SER A 20 -12.87 -15.40 12.88
N ASN A 21 -13.67 -16.45 12.68
CA ASN A 21 -14.73 -16.45 11.65
C ASN A 21 -16.07 -16.69 12.34
N ALA A 22 -16.83 -15.62 12.57
CA ALA A 22 -18.09 -15.64 13.32
C ALA A 22 -19.35 -15.51 12.42
N GLN A 23 -19.24 -15.83 11.13
CA GLN A 23 -20.36 -15.65 10.21
C GLN A 23 -21.20 -16.93 10.09
N ASP A 24 -22.42 -16.87 10.63
CA ASP A 24 -23.43 -17.91 10.43
C ASP A 24 -23.86 -17.96 8.96
N THR A 25 -23.62 -19.08 8.29
CA THR A 25 -24.02 -19.29 6.90
C THR A 25 -25.53 -19.60 6.85
N ILE A 26 -26.34 -18.63 6.39
CA ILE A 26 -27.76 -18.89 6.10
C ILE A 26 -27.83 -19.80 4.87
N GLN A 27 -28.32 -21.03 5.04
CA GLN A 27 -28.53 -21.96 3.92
C GLN A 27 -29.71 -21.49 3.05
N ILE A 28 -29.40 -20.95 1.87
CA ILE A 28 -30.40 -20.63 0.85
C ILE A 28 -30.68 -21.92 0.05
N PRO A 29 -31.96 -22.34 -0.12
CA PRO A 29 -32.30 -23.54 -0.88
C PRO A 29 -31.79 -23.49 -2.33
N ALA A 30 -31.35 -24.65 -2.83
CA ALA A 30 -30.63 -24.84 -4.10
C ALA A 30 -31.37 -24.34 -5.36
N GLU A 31 -32.68 -24.13 -5.29
CA GLU A 31 -33.50 -23.59 -6.38
C GLU A 31 -33.16 -22.12 -6.71
N ASN A 32 -32.56 -21.38 -5.77
CA ASN A 32 -32.13 -19.98 -5.92
C ASN A 32 -30.61 -19.81 -5.91
N ALA A 33 -29.85 -20.80 -6.40
CA ALA A 33 -28.40 -20.68 -6.50
C ALA A 33 -28.03 -19.57 -7.51
N ALA A 34 -27.72 -18.38 -7.01
CA ALA A 34 -27.26 -17.25 -7.81
C ALA A 34 -26.07 -17.68 -8.71
N LYS A 35 -26.22 -17.51 -10.02
CA LYS A 35 -25.13 -17.76 -10.96
C LYS A 35 -23.98 -16.80 -10.64
N LEU A 36 -22.82 -17.35 -10.32
CA LEU A 36 -21.61 -16.57 -10.01
C LEU A 36 -21.27 -15.69 -11.23
N LYS A 37 -21.32 -14.36 -11.06
CA LYS A 37 -20.91 -13.42 -12.09
C LYS A 37 -19.41 -13.15 -11.90
N TYR A 38 -18.61 -13.57 -12.87
CA TYR A 38 -17.22 -13.15 -13.00
C TYR A 38 -17.21 -11.69 -13.48
N GLY A 39 -16.44 -10.84 -12.82
CA GLY A 39 -16.43 -9.40 -13.07
C GLY A 39 -15.05 -8.80 -12.87
N LEU A 40 -14.72 -7.86 -13.75
CA LEU A 40 -13.60 -6.94 -13.61
C LEU A 40 -14.11 -5.70 -12.87
N ARG A 41 -13.47 -5.34 -11.77
CA ARG A 41 -13.68 -4.07 -11.07
C ARG A 41 -12.50 -3.17 -11.37
N ILE A 42 -12.79 -1.90 -11.65
CA ILE A 42 -11.78 -0.86 -11.85
C ILE A 42 -12.20 0.32 -10.98
N GLY A 43 -11.24 0.91 -10.31
CA GLY A 43 -11.43 2.07 -9.45
C GLY A 43 -10.23 2.99 -9.47
N ALA A 44 -10.33 4.07 -8.71
CA ALA A 44 -9.22 4.98 -8.46
C ALA A 44 -9.20 5.33 -6.98
N ASP A 45 -8.01 5.65 -6.47
CA ASP A 45 -7.85 6.08 -5.08
C ASP A 45 -8.27 7.55 -4.93
N ALA A 46 -9.49 7.74 -4.41
CA ALA A 46 -10.01 9.07 -4.09
C ALA A 46 -9.22 9.76 -2.96
N GLY A 47 -8.65 9.00 -2.02
CA GLY A 47 -7.84 9.53 -0.93
C GLY A 47 -6.59 10.23 -1.44
N LYS A 48 -5.91 9.66 -2.44
CA LYS A 48 -4.76 10.31 -3.09
C LYS A 48 -5.14 11.57 -3.85
N LEU A 49 -6.28 11.56 -4.55
CA LEU A 49 -6.79 12.74 -5.25
C LEU A 49 -7.15 13.87 -4.27
N ILE A 50 -7.88 13.54 -3.20
CA ILE A 50 -8.25 14.50 -2.15
C ILE A 50 -6.99 15.05 -1.48
N ARG A 51 -6.04 14.20 -1.12
CA ARG A 51 -4.77 14.64 -0.53
C ARG A 51 -4.03 15.60 -1.48
N SER A 52 -3.99 15.28 -2.77
CA SER A 52 -3.36 16.16 -3.78
C SER A 52 -4.04 17.52 -3.93
N ALA A 53 -5.31 17.63 -3.55
CA ALA A 53 -6.05 18.89 -3.57
C ALA A 53 -5.88 19.69 -2.26
N LEU A 54 -5.50 19.04 -1.15
CA LEU A 54 -5.38 19.66 0.18
C LEU A 54 -3.93 19.93 0.59
N ASP A 55 -2.98 19.20 0.04
CA ASP A 55 -1.56 19.22 0.41
C ASP A 55 -0.73 19.61 -0.82
N ASP A 56 -0.24 20.86 -0.86
CA ASP A 56 0.56 21.38 -1.96
C ASP A 56 1.90 20.64 -2.14
N GLU A 57 2.36 19.94 -1.09
CA GLU A 57 3.61 19.17 -1.09
C GLU A 57 3.41 17.73 -1.59
N TYR A 58 2.18 17.34 -1.92
CA TYR A 58 1.82 16.00 -2.36
C TYR A 58 1.00 16.01 -3.66
N LYS A 59 1.39 15.18 -4.62
CA LYS A 59 0.59 14.89 -5.81
C LYS A 59 0.60 13.40 -6.08
N GLY A 60 -0.56 12.78 -6.10
CA GLY A 60 -0.70 11.34 -6.24
C GLY A 60 -1.94 10.97 -7.04
N PHE A 61 -1.78 9.95 -7.88
CA PHE A 61 -2.88 9.33 -8.62
C PHE A 61 -2.66 7.82 -8.66
N GLU A 62 -3.71 7.06 -8.36
CA GLU A 62 -3.67 5.60 -8.39
C GLU A 62 -4.95 5.07 -9.01
N ILE A 63 -4.77 4.09 -9.90
CA ILE A 63 -5.83 3.26 -10.45
C ILE A 63 -5.69 1.88 -9.83
N VAL A 64 -6.81 1.34 -9.38
CA VAL A 64 -6.89 0.00 -8.80
C VAL A 64 -7.80 -0.86 -9.68
N GLY A 65 -7.50 -2.13 -9.77
CA GLY A 65 -8.36 -3.06 -10.49
C GLY A 65 -8.25 -4.47 -9.94
N ASP A 66 -9.36 -5.18 -9.95
CA ASP A 66 -9.39 -6.58 -9.53
C ASP A 66 -10.30 -7.42 -10.42
N TYR A 67 -9.97 -8.70 -10.48
CA TYR A 67 -10.68 -9.70 -11.25
C TYR A 67 -11.06 -10.87 -10.35
N ARG A 68 -12.36 -11.14 -10.29
CA ARG A 68 -12.91 -12.27 -9.52
C ARG A 68 -12.52 -13.59 -10.18
N LEU A 69 -11.71 -14.41 -9.50
CA LEU A 69 -11.31 -15.75 -9.95
C LEU A 69 -12.25 -16.84 -9.42
N THR A 70 -12.68 -16.74 -8.17
CA THR A 70 -13.64 -17.67 -7.53
C THR A 70 -14.63 -16.88 -6.67
N LYS A 71 -15.52 -17.55 -5.93
CA LYS A 71 -16.45 -16.87 -4.99
C LYS A 71 -15.69 -16.00 -3.97
N SER A 72 -14.50 -16.46 -3.55
CA SER A 72 -13.73 -15.81 -2.48
C SER A 72 -12.40 -15.24 -2.93
N TRP A 73 -11.81 -15.69 -4.05
CA TRP A 73 -10.50 -15.21 -4.51
C TRP A 73 -10.60 -14.19 -5.63
N TYR A 74 -9.80 -13.13 -5.50
CA TYR A 74 -9.66 -12.05 -6.48
C TYR A 74 -8.17 -11.86 -6.81
N LEU A 75 -7.86 -11.67 -8.09
CA LEU A 75 -6.57 -11.19 -8.52
C LEU A 75 -6.65 -9.68 -8.63
N ALA A 76 -5.75 -8.95 -7.99
CA ALA A 76 -5.83 -7.50 -7.93
C ALA A 76 -4.50 -6.84 -8.23
N GLY A 77 -4.59 -5.64 -8.77
CA GLY A 77 -3.46 -4.85 -9.23
C GLY A 77 -3.72 -3.36 -9.08
N GLU A 78 -2.63 -2.64 -8.86
CA GLU A 78 -2.63 -1.21 -8.60
C GLU A 78 -1.53 -0.58 -9.44
N LEU A 79 -1.83 0.55 -10.07
CA LEU A 79 -0.86 1.34 -10.82
C LEU A 79 -1.01 2.79 -10.38
N GLY A 80 0.09 3.38 -9.93
CA GLY A 80 0.04 4.76 -9.48
C GLY A 80 1.32 5.54 -9.72
N THR A 81 1.19 6.83 -9.59
CA THR A 81 2.26 7.82 -9.68
C THR A 81 2.14 8.76 -8.51
N GLU A 82 3.27 9.05 -7.87
CA GLU A 82 3.33 9.88 -6.67
C GLU A 82 4.54 10.81 -6.73
N GLU A 83 4.29 12.04 -6.30
CA GLU A 83 5.28 13.06 -6.03
C GLU A 83 5.04 13.60 -4.62
N LYS A 84 6.09 13.62 -3.82
CA LYS A 84 6.03 14.13 -2.45
C LYS A 84 7.29 14.91 -2.12
N THR A 85 7.11 16.13 -1.66
CA THR A 85 8.15 16.93 -1.04
C THR A 85 8.14 16.68 0.47
N THR A 86 9.30 16.40 1.05
CA THR A 86 9.48 16.25 2.49
C THR A 86 10.55 17.23 2.91
N THR A 87 10.15 18.20 3.73
CA THR A 87 11.04 19.25 4.24
C THR A 87 11.12 19.14 5.75
N ASN A 88 12.35 18.98 6.24
CA ASN A 88 12.72 19.06 7.66
C ASN A 88 13.73 20.21 7.83
N ASP A 89 14.04 20.55 9.09
CA ASP A 89 14.98 21.64 9.46
C ASP A 89 16.36 21.56 8.80
N TYR A 90 16.77 20.37 8.36
CA TYR A 90 18.11 20.10 7.80
C TYR A 90 18.10 19.54 6.38
N LEU A 91 16.94 19.21 5.83
CA LEU A 91 16.87 18.47 4.57
C LEU A 91 15.52 18.71 3.89
N SER A 92 15.56 19.15 2.63
CA SER A 92 14.39 19.16 1.75
C SER A 92 14.63 18.23 0.57
N VAL A 93 13.75 17.25 0.40
CA VAL A 93 13.83 16.25 -0.68
C VAL A 93 12.46 16.08 -1.32
N THR A 94 12.42 16.13 -2.65
CA THR A 94 11.25 15.78 -3.46
C THR A 94 11.46 14.43 -4.09
N THR A 95 10.60 13.46 -3.78
CA THR A 95 10.58 12.14 -4.43
C THR A 95 9.46 12.12 -5.46
N SER A 96 9.76 11.68 -6.68
CA SER A 96 8.78 11.56 -7.76
C SER A 96 9.00 10.26 -8.53
N GLY A 97 7.94 9.47 -8.69
CA GLY A 97 8.03 8.16 -9.33
C GLY A 97 6.69 7.49 -9.56
N SER A 98 6.76 6.29 -10.13
CA SER A 98 5.59 5.48 -10.42
C SER A 98 5.81 4.05 -9.96
N TYR A 99 4.72 3.41 -9.55
CA TYR A 99 4.73 2.06 -9.04
C TYR A 99 3.61 1.23 -9.62
N PHE A 100 3.87 -0.08 -9.60
CA PHE A 100 2.92 -1.11 -9.95
C PHE A 100 2.89 -2.13 -8.82
N LYS A 101 1.70 -2.55 -8.42
CA LYS A 101 1.51 -3.64 -7.46
C LYS A 101 0.57 -4.68 -8.04
N ALA A 102 0.82 -5.94 -7.69
CA ALA A 102 -0.06 -7.05 -8.04
C ALA A 102 -0.12 -8.06 -6.90
N GLY A 103 -1.25 -8.74 -6.75
CA GLY A 103 -1.41 -9.79 -5.77
C GLY A 103 -2.81 -10.39 -5.76
N ALA A 104 -3.18 -10.99 -4.64
CA ALA A 104 -4.45 -11.67 -4.51
C ALA A 104 -5.14 -11.31 -3.20
N ASP A 105 -6.47 -11.22 -3.26
CA ASP A 105 -7.34 -10.93 -2.14
C ASP A 105 -8.30 -12.09 -1.89
N TYR A 106 -8.48 -12.42 -0.60
CA TYR A 106 -9.44 -13.39 -0.13
C TYR A 106 -10.59 -12.67 0.55
N ASN A 107 -11.77 -12.72 -0.05
CA ASN A 107 -13.01 -12.23 0.54
C ASN A 107 -13.48 -13.20 1.63
N MET A 108 -13.43 -12.72 2.86
CA MET A 108 -13.89 -13.39 4.08
C MET A 108 -15.39 -13.22 4.32
N TYR A 109 -16.07 -12.36 3.55
CA TYR A 109 -17.50 -12.11 3.71
C TYR A 109 -18.36 -12.97 2.79
N ASP A 110 -19.30 -13.70 3.38
CA ASP A 110 -20.34 -14.40 2.63
C ASP A 110 -21.45 -13.43 2.21
N ASN A 111 -21.38 -12.99 0.96
CA ASN A 111 -22.41 -12.15 0.36
C ASN A 111 -23.76 -12.87 0.26
N TRP A 112 -24.84 -12.16 0.61
CA TRP A 112 -26.20 -12.60 0.30
C TRP A 112 -26.50 -12.47 -1.20
N TYR A 113 -27.63 -13.03 -1.62
CA TYR A 113 -28.09 -12.96 -3.00
C TYR A 113 -28.11 -11.51 -3.51
N GLY A 114 -27.30 -11.22 -4.53
CA GLY A 114 -27.22 -9.89 -5.16
C GLY A 114 -26.26 -8.89 -4.50
N MET A 115 -25.51 -9.29 -3.47
CA MET A 115 -24.46 -8.45 -2.86
C MET A 115 -23.08 -8.76 -3.45
N ASP A 116 -22.28 -7.71 -3.67
CA ASP A 116 -20.89 -7.78 -4.14
C ASP A 116 -19.92 -7.07 -3.17
N ASN A 117 -20.27 -7.05 -1.89
CA ASN A 117 -19.43 -6.46 -0.85
C ASN A 117 -18.21 -7.35 -0.58
N MET A 118 -17.17 -6.75 -0.02
CA MET A 118 -15.93 -7.46 0.24
C MET A 118 -15.35 -7.00 1.57
N ILE A 119 -15.16 -7.95 2.48
CA ILE A 119 -14.27 -7.81 3.63
C ILE A 119 -13.13 -8.77 3.32
N TYR A 120 -11.93 -8.26 3.09
CA TYR A 120 -10.86 -9.06 2.52
C TYR A 120 -9.58 -8.96 3.31
N ALA A 121 -8.80 -10.03 3.22
CA ALA A 121 -7.40 -10.03 3.56
C ALA A 121 -6.62 -10.51 2.33
N GLY A 122 -5.45 -9.94 2.08
CA GLY A 122 -4.70 -10.23 0.88
C GLY A 122 -3.23 -9.87 1.01
N PHE A 123 -2.52 -10.00 -0.10
CA PHE A 123 -1.14 -9.56 -0.21
C PHE A 123 -0.92 -8.86 -1.55
N ARG A 124 0.08 -7.98 -1.57
CA ARG A 124 0.56 -7.30 -2.78
C ARG A 124 2.07 -7.39 -2.86
N VAL A 125 2.59 -7.59 -4.05
CA VAL A 125 4.00 -7.38 -4.37
C VAL A 125 4.08 -6.15 -5.25
N GLY A 126 4.84 -5.16 -4.79
CA GLY A 126 5.02 -3.88 -5.45
C GLY A 126 6.41 -3.74 -6.04
N ALA A 127 6.49 -3.06 -7.18
CA ALA A 127 7.73 -2.57 -7.76
C ALA A 127 7.55 -1.10 -8.15
N SER A 128 8.60 -0.30 -7.95
CA SER A 128 8.59 1.14 -8.22
C SER A 128 9.87 1.58 -8.89
N THR A 129 9.74 2.59 -9.74
CA THR A 129 10.87 3.33 -10.32
C THR A 129 10.69 4.80 -9.97
N PHE A 130 11.70 5.43 -9.39
CA PHE A 130 11.58 6.79 -8.87
C PHE A 130 12.88 7.58 -8.99
N SER A 131 12.74 8.89 -8.76
CA SER A 131 13.84 9.82 -8.63
C SER A 131 13.69 10.64 -7.35
N GLN A 132 14.82 11.02 -6.77
CA GLN A 132 14.88 11.89 -5.60
C GLN A 132 15.65 13.15 -5.96
N THR A 133 15.02 14.30 -5.79
CA THR A 133 15.65 15.60 -5.93
C THR A 133 15.93 16.13 -4.53
N ARG A 134 17.19 16.32 -4.18
CA ARG A 134 17.58 17.02 -2.96
C ARG A 134 17.53 18.51 -3.26
N ASN A 135 16.58 19.23 -2.67
CA ASN A 135 16.37 20.67 -2.89
C ASN A 135 17.35 21.49 -2.03
N SER A 136 17.54 21.08 -0.78
CA SER A 136 18.49 21.70 0.13
C SER A 136 18.96 20.73 1.21
N TYR A 137 20.14 20.97 1.77
CA TYR A 137 20.61 20.30 2.97
C TYR A 137 21.44 21.22 3.85
N THR A 138 21.38 20.98 5.15
CA THR A 138 22.22 21.62 6.16
C THR A 138 22.95 20.55 6.94
N VAL A 139 24.28 20.61 6.96
CA VAL A 139 25.11 19.68 7.74
C VAL A 139 24.95 20.02 9.21
N TYR A 140 24.36 19.09 9.96
CA TYR A 140 24.19 19.23 11.39
C TYR A 140 25.57 19.28 12.09
N ASN A 141 25.83 20.39 12.79
CA ASN A 141 27.04 20.58 13.59
C ASN A 141 26.65 21.05 15.01
N THR A 142 27.12 20.32 16.03
CA THR A 142 26.90 20.62 17.45
C THR A 142 27.85 21.67 18.02
N ASN A 143 28.97 21.94 17.34
CA ASN A 143 29.94 22.95 17.73
C ASN A 143 29.90 24.14 16.75
N GLN A 144 28.97 25.06 17.02
CA GLN A 144 28.77 26.29 16.23
C GLN A 144 29.70 27.44 16.68
N TYR A 145 30.61 27.19 17.62
CA TYR A 145 31.42 28.24 18.24
C TYR A 145 32.39 28.93 17.26
N TRP A 146 32.71 28.28 16.12
CA TRP A 146 33.73 28.74 15.18
C TRP A 146 33.23 28.94 13.73
N GLY A 147 31.92 28.89 13.46
CA GLY A 147 31.40 29.16 12.11
C GLY A 147 29.94 28.78 11.88
N GLU A 148 29.40 29.28 10.77
CA GLU A 148 28.05 28.93 10.27
C GLU A 148 27.97 27.44 9.88
N GLN A 149 26.79 26.84 10.03
CA GLN A 149 26.55 25.48 9.57
C GLN A 149 26.64 25.42 8.04
N ASN A 150 27.35 24.41 7.52
CA ASN A 150 27.46 24.20 6.08
C ASN A 150 26.08 23.86 5.50
N SER A 151 25.43 24.82 4.86
CA SER A 151 24.17 24.63 4.15
C SER A 151 24.34 24.81 2.66
N SER A 152 23.67 23.99 1.86
CA SER A 152 23.58 24.16 0.41
C SER A 152 22.12 24.09 -0.03
N ASN A 153 21.74 25.04 -0.88
CA ASN A 153 20.44 25.11 -1.54
C ASN A 153 20.53 24.68 -3.01
N GLU A 154 21.61 23.97 -3.38
CA GLU A 154 21.73 23.45 -4.73
C GLU A 154 20.85 22.21 -4.91
N SER A 155 19.91 22.33 -5.85
CA SER A 155 19.04 21.24 -6.25
C SER A 155 19.81 20.20 -7.06
N VAL A 156 19.91 18.97 -6.54
CA VAL A 156 20.56 17.84 -7.21
C VAL A 156 19.58 16.69 -7.37
N LYS A 157 19.41 16.22 -8.61
CA LYS A 157 18.52 15.10 -8.94
C LYS A 157 19.27 13.78 -9.03
N PHE A 158 18.82 12.79 -8.27
CA PHE A 158 19.26 11.40 -8.31
C PHE A 158 18.16 10.56 -8.99
N GLY A 159 18.49 9.99 -10.16
CA GLY A 159 17.55 9.19 -10.96
C GLY A 159 17.97 7.71 -11.05
N GLY A 160 17.09 6.89 -11.64
CA GLY A 160 17.35 5.47 -11.85
C GLY A 160 17.20 4.61 -10.59
N LEU A 161 16.47 5.10 -9.59
CA LEU A 161 16.21 4.36 -8.36
C LEU A 161 15.05 3.39 -8.59
N SER A 162 15.16 2.20 -8.01
CA SER A 162 14.10 1.19 -8.03
C SER A 162 13.92 0.56 -6.65
N ALA A 163 12.70 0.14 -6.36
CA ALA A 163 12.36 -0.56 -5.12
C ALA A 163 11.37 -1.70 -5.39
N ILE A 164 11.49 -2.77 -4.62
CA ILE A 164 10.55 -3.89 -4.58
C ILE A 164 10.17 -4.12 -3.12
N TRP A 165 8.88 -4.33 -2.85
CA TRP A 165 8.37 -4.57 -1.51
C TRP A 165 7.14 -5.48 -1.53
N VAL A 166 6.73 -5.90 -0.34
CA VAL A 166 5.53 -6.72 -0.13
C VAL A 166 4.65 -6.03 0.90
N GLU A 167 3.34 -5.99 0.64
CA GLU A 167 2.33 -5.42 1.52
C GLU A 167 1.30 -6.49 1.90
N LEU A 168 0.81 -6.43 3.13
CA LEU A 168 -0.39 -7.13 3.55
C LEU A 168 -1.58 -6.19 3.41
N GLN A 169 -2.66 -6.69 2.83
CA GLN A 169 -3.92 -5.99 2.65
C GLN A 169 -4.92 -6.51 3.68
N ILE A 170 -5.52 -5.62 4.47
CA ILE A 170 -6.48 -5.93 5.55
C ILE A 170 -7.54 -4.83 5.56
#